data_AF-A0A504JMJ1-F1
#
_entry.id   AF-A0A504JMJ1-F1
#
_cell.length_a   1.000
_cell.length_b   1.000
_cell.length_c   1.000
_cell.angle_alpha   90.00
_cell.angle_beta   90.00
_cell.angle_gamma   90.00
#
_symmetry.space_group_name_H-M   'P 1'
#
loop_
_entity.id
_entity.type
_entity.pdbx_description
1 polymer ?
#
loop_
_entity_poly.entity_id
_entity_poly.type
_entity_poly.pdbx_seq_one_letter_code
_entity_poly.pdbx_strand_id
1 'polypeptide(L)'
;MKHLYLLLSILLFISCSDEKTDEALLQKDKEELIKQLDSDKVLVYKFGKISIRSSALQEDIPPEFEEFKTKFDNISSKLAAYDTKNNEELSIIDYISMYRDYRTVKGFVEETDEDIFPTLTEALYKIRKDTTIKAPVLNHEDKIITQNIEHALLSVVVLASRDLGKEISLYESSKTHPELLPDGEIKALMQFFRGFLFFEKKLYYLSEDEISRNIEWLNNNPDVDLPLLKIIFQWGNLDSQKAHTGLHALNHLFRGFDRLMMEREIDEERALLDFEEFLKDAEKIGLDNEITWSVETYLYLKQENNEKAITSLQKLKTSTLLSAREKETIDQSIEYLNNREPDKVLNGIYDKYFLSKIATKYIIDILSKVDWKQLMKSQDIPYTDEIFKIIDTFNNFIENIDKYSSMENLENATDEIKDQSSKLWDRAKGLLKEKDTITTEE
;
A
#
# COMPACT_ATOMS: atom_id res chain seq x y z
N MET A 1 18.26 -50.86 -29.59
CA MET A 1 17.12 -50.88 -28.65
C MET A 1 17.53 -50.65 -27.20
N LYS A 2 18.47 -51.40 -26.59
CA LYS A 2 18.91 -51.16 -25.19
C LYS A 2 19.45 -49.74 -24.91
N HIS A 3 20.17 -49.14 -25.86
CA HIS A 3 20.69 -47.77 -25.71
C HIS A 3 19.61 -46.68 -25.86
N LEU A 4 18.49 -46.97 -26.53
CA LEU A 4 17.38 -46.04 -26.68
C LEU A 4 16.55 -45.95 -25.39
N TYR A 5 16.35 -47.09 -24.71
CA TYR A 5 15.71 -47.12 -23.39
C TYR A 5 16.57 -46.44 -22.32
N LEU A 6 17.91 -46.56 -22.40
CA LEU A 6 18.81 -45.88 -21.48
C LEU A 6 18.76 -44.34 -21.67
N LEU A 7 18.71 -43.87 -22.92
CA LEU A 7 18.59 -42.45 -23.25
C LEU A 7 17.22 -41.87 -22.82
N LEU A 8 16.14 -42.65 -23.01
CA LEU A 8 14.79 -42.27 -22.58
C LEU A 8 14.68 -42.23 -21.05
N SER A 9 15.34 -43.15 -20.33
CA SER A 9 15.39 -43.12 -18.87
C SER A 9 16.21 -41.93 -18.34
N ILE A 10 17.30 -41.53 -19.01
CA ILE A 10 18.10 -40.35 -18.62
C ILE A 10 17.31 -39.05 -18.88
N LEU A 11 16.53 -38.98 -19.97
CA LEU A 11 15.64 -37.85 -20.25
C LEU A 11 14.47 -37.74 -19.26
N LEU A 12 13.99 -38.84 -18.70
CA LEU A 12 12.95 -38.85 -17.66
C LEU A 12 13.46 -38.39 -16.28
N PHE A 13 14.76 -38.43 -16.02
CA PHE A 13 15.36 -37.90 -14.78
C PHE A 13 15.76 -36.41 -14.87
N ILE A 14 15.70 -35.78 -16.04
CA ILE A 14 15.92 -34.33 -16.19
C ILE A 14 14.61 -33.53 -15.96
N SER A 15 13.48 -34.21 -15.77
CA SER A 15 12.15 -33.59 -15.55
C SER A 15 11.73 -33.50 -14.07
N CYS A 16 12.66 -33.67 -13.11
CA CYS A 16 12.32 -33.62 -11.68
C CYS A 16 13.31 -32.77 -10.88
N SER A 17 13.25 -31.46 -11.10
CA SER A 17 13.27 -30.51 -9.98
C SER A 17 12.03 -29.64 -10.15
N ASP A 18 11.05 -29.79 -9.26
CA ASP A 18 9.82 -28.98 -9.17
C ASP A 18 10.11 -27.52 -8.75
N GLU A 19 11.23 -26.94 -9.21
CA GLU A 19 11.57 -25.57 -8.89
C GLU A 19 10.71 -24.66 -9.77
N LYS A 20 9.72 -24.02 -9.14
CA LYS A 20 8.84 -23.08 -9.83
C LYS A 20 9.68 -21.92 -10.37
N THR A 21 9.43 -21.55 -11.62
CA THR A 21 10.10 -20.41 -12.27
C THR A 21 9.69 -19.09 -11.62
N ASP A 22 10.54 -18.06 -11.74
CA ASP A 22 10.26 -16.70 -11.24
C ASP A 22 8.90 -16.19 -11.79
N GLU A 23 8.64 -16.43 -13.08
CA GLU A 23 7.38 -16.05 -13.75
C GLU A 23 6.15 -16.75 -13.15
N ALA A 24 6.25 -18.04 -12.82
CA ALA A 24 5.13 -18.79 -12.25
C ALA A 24 4.81 -18.32 -10.82
N LEU A 25 5.84 -17.95 -10.05
CA LEU A 25 5.68 -17.45 -8.68
C LEU A 25 5.15 -16.00 -8.68
N LEU A 26 5.63 -15.17 -9.60
CA LEU A 26 5.07 -13.84 -9.84
C LEU A 26 3.59 -13.92 -10.23
N GLN A 27 3.21 -14.87 -11.08
CA GLN A 27 1.81 -15.06 -11.46
C GLN A 27 0.95 -15.49 -10.25
N LYS A 28 1.48 -16.34 -9.37
CA LYS A 28 0.80 -16.72 -8.12
C LYS A 28 0.56 -15.50 -7.22
N ASP A 29 1.54 -14.59 -7.10
CA ASP A 29 1.37 -13.36 -6.33
C ASP A 29 0.33 -12.43 -6.97
N LYS A 30 0.23 -12.36 -8.30
CA LYS A 30 -0.85 -11.63 -8.99
C LYS A 30 -2.23 -12.19 -8.67
N GLU A 31 -2.37 -13.52 -8.65
CA GLU A 31 -3.63 -14.17 -8.26
C GLU A 31 -3.97 -13.92 -6.78
N GLU A 32 -2.96 -13.93 -5.90
CA GLU A 32 -3.14 -13.65 -4.49
C GLU A 32 -3.49 -12.18 -4.25
N LEU A 33 -2.89 -11.25 -4.99
CA LEU A 33 -3.25 -9.84 -4.96
C LEU A 33 -4.74 -9.66 -5.25
N ILE A 34 -5.26 -10.27 -6.31
CA ILE A 34 -6.70 -10.18 -6.65
C ILE A 34 -7.58 -10.64 -5.49
N LYS A 35 -7.22 -11.74 -4.81
CA LYS A 35 -7.97 -12.22 -3.63
C LYS A 35 -7.87 -11.25 -2.45
N GLN A 36 -6.71 -10.64 -2.22
CA GLN A 36 -6.55 -9.66 -1.14
C GLN A 36 -7.30 -8.35 -1.39
N LEU A 37 -7.64 -8.05 -2.65
CA LEU A 37 -8.46 -6.90 -3.03
C LEU A 37 -9.97 -7.16 -2.90
N ASP A 38 -10.39 -8.42 -2.77
CA ASP A 38 -11.77 -8.81 -2.54
C ASP A 38 -12.18 -8.57 -1.08
N SER A 39 -12.44 -7.30 -0.74
CA SER A 39 -12.91 -6.91 0.59
C SER A 39 -14.08 -5.92 0.51
N ASP A 40 -15.06 -6.09 1.41
CA ASP A 40 -16.19 -5.14 1.50
C ASP A 40 -15.70 -3.72 1.80
N LYS A 41 -14.57 -3.56 2.51
CA LYS A 41 -13.96 -2.25 2.77
C LYS A 41 -13.44 -1.60 1.49
N VAL A 42 -12.73 -2.36 0.65
CA VAL A 42 -12.28 -1.90 -0.68
C VAL A 42 -13.48 -1.56 -1.55
N LEU A 43 -14.55 -2.36 -1.49
CA LEU A 43 -15.73 -2.14 -2.30
C LEU A 43 -16.52 -0.88 -1.90
N VAL A 44 -16.68 -0.64 -0.59
CA VAL A 44 -17.23 0.63 -0.08
C VAL A 44 -16.35 1.80 -0.52
N TYR A 45 -15.03 1.65 -0.44
CA TYR A 45 -14.09 2.67 -0.90
C TYR A 45 -14.24 2.99 -2.39
N LYS A 46 -14.30 1.95 -3.23
CA LYS A 46 -14.55 2.05 -4.66
C LYS A 46 -15.88 2.73 -4.95
N PHE A 47 -16.93 2.42 -4.19
CA PHE A 47 -18.22 3.08 -4.28
C PHE A 47 -18.13 4.60 -4.03
N GLY A 48 -17.43 5.03 -2.98
CA GLY A 48 -17.21 6.44 -2.69
C GLY A 48 -16.43 7.16 -3.80
N LYS A 49 -15.36 6.53 -4.29
CA LYS A 49 -14.54 7.06 -5.37
C LYS A 49 -15.31 7.19 -6.69
N ILE A 50 -16.08 6.17 -7.07
CA ILE A 50 -16.98 6.21 -8.23
C ILE A 50 -18.03 7.31 -8.05
N SER A 51 -18.62 7.44 -6.86
CA SER A 51 -19.61 8.49 -6.57
C SER A 51 -19.05 9.89 -6.89
N ILE A 52 -17.84 10.18 -6.41
CA ILE A 52 -17.19 11.47 -6.65
C ILE A 52 -16.83 11.64 -8.13
N ARG A 53 -16.14 10.67 -8.72
CA ARG A 53 -15.63 10.77 -10.10
C ARG A 53 -16.75 10.87 -11.13
N SER A 54 -17.81 10.11 -10.94
CA SER A 54 -18.96 10.09 -11.85
C SER A 54 -19.81 11.36 -11.78
N SER A 55 -19.75 12.12 -10.68
CA SER A 55 -20.44 13.43 -10.57
C SER A 55 -19.95 14.44 -11.63
N ALA A 56 -18.77 14.21 -12.22
CA ALA A 56 -18.26 14.99 -13.32
C ALA A 56 -18.82 14.63 -14.70
N LEU A 57 -19.57 13.54 -14.86
CA LEU A 57 -20.14 13.19 -16.16
C LEU A 57 -21.28 14.15 -16.56
N GLN A 58 -21.14 14.79 -17.72
CA GLN A 58 -22.14 15.73 -18.28
C GLN A 58 -22.77 15.23 -19.58
N GLU A 59 -22.02 14.51 -20.42
CA GLU A 59 -22.45 13.94 -21.71
C GLU A 59 -21.84 12.53 -21.83
N ASP A 60 -22.47 11.63 -22.61
CA ASP A 60 -22.07 10.22 -22.79
C ASP A 60 -21.98 9.38 -21.50
N ILE A 61 -23.06 9.41 -20.72
CA ILE A 61 -23.22 8.52 -19.57
C ILE A 61 -23.40 7.09 -20.10
N PRO A 62 -22.58 6.11 -19.68
CA PRO A 62 -22.82 4.71 -19.99
C PRO A 62 -24.26 4.35 -19.58
N PRO A 63 -25.08 3.69 -20.43
CA PRO A 63 -26.48 3.40 -20.12
C PRO A 63 -26.66 2.66 -18.77
N GLU A 64 -25.71 1.77 -18.46
CA GLU A 64 -25.64 1.02 -17.20
C GLU A 64 -25.42 1.93 -15.96
N PHE A 65 -24.84 3.11 -16.14
CA PHE A 65 -24.64 4.09 -15.07
C PHE A 65 -25.87 5.00 -14.86
N GLU A 66 -26.70 5.20 -15.89
CA GLU A 66 -27.86 6.11 -15.81
C GLU A 66 -28.85 5.66 -14.73
N GLU A 67 -29.05 4.35 -14.58
CA GLU A 67 -29.89 3.74 -13.54
C GLU A 67 -29.45 4.12 -12.12
N PHE A 68 -28.14 4.24 -11.90
CA PHE A 68 -27.55 4.46 -10.58
C PHE A 68 -27.12 5.90 -10.31
N LYS A 69 -27.18 6.79 -11.32
CA LYS A 69 -26.71 8.17 -11.22
C LYS A 69 -27.23 8.92 -10.00
N THR A 70 -28.54 8.85 -9.74
CA THR A 70 -29.15 9.57 -8.60
C THR A 70 -28.60 9.11 -7.25
N LYS A 71 -28.23 7.83 -7.13
CA LYS A 71 -27.61 7.27 -5.92
C LYS A 71 -26.19 7.79 -5.76
N PHE A 72 -25.38 7.75 -6.81
CA PHE A 72 -24.02 8.29 -6.82
C PHE A 72 -23.99 9.81 -6.56
N ASP A 73 -24.94 10.57 -7.11
CA ASP A 73 -25.08 12.01 -6.88
C ASP A 73 -25.46 12.34 -5.42
N ASN A 74 -26.30 11.51 -4.80
CA ASN A 74 -26.64 11.64 -3.37
C ASN A 74 -25.40 11.43 -2.47
N ILE A 75 -24.55 10.46 -2.79
CA ILE A 75 -23.32 10.21 -2.04
C ILE A 75 -22.30 11.31 -2.26
N SER A 76 -22.02 11.67 -3.51
CA SER A 76 -21.01 12.67 -3.84
C SER A 76 -21.35 14.04 -3.24
N SER A 77 -22.62 14.45 -3.29
CA SER A 77 -23.07 15.69 -2.66
C SER A 77 -22.88 15.68 -1.14
N LYS A 78 -23.15 14.56 -0.47
CA LYS A 78 -22.85 14.39 0.95
C LYS A 78 -21.34 14.45 1.19
N LEU A 79 -20.54 13.60 0.55
CA LEU A 79 -19.08 13.58 0.75
C LEU A 79 -18.41 14.94 0.48
N ALA A 80 -18.91 15.72 -0.48
CA ALA A 80 -18.40 17.05 -0.79
C ALA A 80 -18.89 18.15 0.18
N ALA A 81 -20.13 18.05 0.68
CA ALA A 81 -20.73 19.08 1.53
C ALA A 81 -20.14 19.12 2.94
N TYR A 82 -19.99 17.97 3.60
CA TYR A 82 -19.68 17.93 5.05
C TYR A 82 -18.24 18.31 5.37
N ASP A 83 -18.07 19.29 6.27
CA ASP A 83 -16.78 19.72 6.82
C ASP A 83 -16.60 19.23 8.26
N THR A 84 -15.84 18.16 8.40
CA THR A 84 -15.46 17.59 9.70
C THR A 84 -14.69 18.58 10.59
N LYS A 85 -14.08 19.63 10.02
CA LYS A 85 -13.37 20.66 10.80
C LYS A 85 -14.30 21.67 11.49
N ASN A 86 -15.55 21.78 11.03
CA ASN A 86 -16.57 22.61 11.68
C ASN A 86 -17.49 21.79 12.61
N ASN A 87 -17.10 20.55 12.96
CA ASN A 87 -17.92 19.58 13.69
C ASN A 87 -19.28 19.29 13.01
N GLU A 88 -19.38 19.47 11.69
CA GLU A 88 -20.54 19.02 10.93
C GLU A 88 -20.38 17.52 10.63
N GLU A 89 -20.94 16.69 11.50
CA GLU A 89 -21.00 15.25 11.29
C GLU A 89 -22.19 14.86 10.41
N LEU A 90 -22.01 13.82 9.60
CA LEU A 90 -23.12 13.14 8.92
C LEU A 90 -24.15 12.68 9.96
N SER A 91 -25.44 12.89 9.70
CA SER A 91 -26.47 12.40 10.60
C SER A 91 -26.61 10.88 10.49
N ILE A 92 -27.20 10.24 11.50
CA ILE A 92 -27.53 8.80 11.46
C ILE A 92 -28.38 8.44 10.22
N ILE A 93 -29.30 9.33 9.82
CA ILE A 93 -30.12 9.15 8.62
C ILE A 93 -29.27 9.20 7.35
N ASP A 94 -28.22 10.03 7.34
CA ASP A 94 -27.30 10.07 6.21
C ASP A 94 -26.53 8.77 6.08
N TYR A 95 -25.99 8.23 7.17
CA TYR A 95 -25.30 6.94 7.18
C TYR A 95 -26.20 5.81 6.67
N ILE A 96 -27.43 5.70 7.16
CA ILE A 96 -28.39 4.66 6.72
C ILE A 96 -28.74 4.82 5.23
N SER A 97 -28.99 6.06 4.79
CA SER A 97 -29.28 6.34 3.39
C SER A 97 -28.10 5.97 2.50
N MET A 98 -26.87 6.33 2.89
CA MET A 98 -25.66 6.05 2.13
C MET A 98 -25.38 4.54 2.06
N TYR A 99 -25.56 3.83 3.17
CA TYR A 99 -25.42 2.37 3.19
C TYR A 99 -26.47 1.67 2.30
N ARG A 100 -27.73 2.13 2.31
CA ARG A 100 -28.77 1.60 1.42
C ARG A 100 -28.42 1.83 -0.04
N ASP A 101 -27.95 3.02 -0.38
CA ASP A 101 -27.53 3.35 -1.74
C ASP A 101 -26.36 2.46 -2.17
N TYR A 102 -25.34 2.28 -1.32
CA TYR A 102 -24.25 1.30 -1.52
C TYR A 102 -24.77 -0.11 -1.80
N ARG A 103 -25.67 -0.64 -0.94
CA ARG A 103 -26.22 -1.99 -1.11
C ARG A 103 -26.99 -2.16 -2.42
N THR A 104 -27.61 -1.10 -2.94
CA THR A 104 -28.34 -1.16 -4.21
C THR A 104 -27.39 -1.22 -5.40
N VAL A 105 -26.25 -0.53 -5.33
CA VAL A 105 -25.29 -0.45 -6.45
C VAL A 105 -24.13 -1.44 -6.31
N LYS A 106 -24.13 -2.28 -5.28
CA LYS A 106 -22.99 -3.14 -4.91
C LYS A 106 -22.46 -3.94 -6.12
N GLY A 107 -23.32 -4.67 -6.82
CA GLY A 107 -22.92 -5.48 -7.98
C GLY A 107 -22.32 -4.63 -9.12
N PHE A 108 -22.91 -3.47 -9.40
CA PHE A 108 -22.36 -2.54 -10.39
C PHE A 108 -20.96 -2.05 -9.98
N VAL A 109 -20.75 -1.70 -8.71
CA VAL A 109 -19.45 -1.26 -8.19
C VAL A 109 -18.41 -2.38 -8.24
N GLU A 110 -18.80 -3.63 -7.98
CA GLU A 110 -17.88 -4.79 -8.07
C GLU A 110 -17.28 -4.91 -9.47
N GLU A 111 -18.12 -4.85 -10.51
CA GLU A 111 -17.73 -5.09 -11.91
C GLU A 111 -17.11 -3.86 -12.61
N THR A 112 -17.42 -2.65 -12.14
CA THR A 112 -17.02 -1.41 -12.84
C THR A 112 -15.60 -0.98 -12.49
N ASP A 113 -14.71 -0.80 -13.47
CA ASP A 113 -13.45 -0.08 -13.22
C ASP A 113 -13.72 1.42 -13.03
N GLU A 114 -13.26 2.02 -11.92
CA GLU A 114 -13.48 3.44 -11.67
C GLU A 114 -12.77 4.35 -12.68
N ASP A 115 -11.76 3.85 -13.40
CA ASP A 115 -10.98 4.64 -14.35
C ASP A 115 -11.69 4.98 -15.65
N ILE A 116 -12.84 4.35 -15.90
CA ILE A 116 -13.75 4.77 -16.96
C ILE A 116 -14.27 6.20 -16.71
N PHE A 117 -14.40 6.61 -15.45
CA PHE A 117 -14.85 7.95 -15.07
C PHE A 117 -13.71 8.99 -15.15
N PRO A 118 -14.04 10.30 -15.21
CA PRO A 118 -13.05 11.37 -15.09
C PRO A 118 -12.15 11.20 -13.86
N THR A 119 -10.96 11.81 -13.91
CA THR A 119 -10.03 11.83 -12.76
C THR A 119 -10.67 12.45 -11.51
N LEU A 120 -10.11 12.17 -10.34
CA LEU A 120 -10.55 12.80 -9.10
C LEU A 120 -10.40 14.33 -9.20
N THR A 121 -9.31 14.80 -9.80
CA THR A 121 -9.04 16.21 -10.03
C THR A 121 -10.09 16.86 -10.93
N GLU A 122 -10.47 16.23 -12.05
CA GLU A 122 -11.56 16.70 -12.92
C GLU A 122 -12.92 16.74 -12.19
N ALA A 123 -13.16 15.79 -11.29
CA ALA A 123 -14.36 15.76 -10.47
C ALA A 123 -14.43 16.90 -9.45
N LEU A 124 -13.37 17.11 -8.69
CA LEU A 124 -13.28 18.19 -7.70
C LEU A 124 -13.38 19.56 -8.35
N TYR A 125 -12.78 19.71 -9.53
CA TYR A 125 -12.93 20.90 -10.35
C TYR A 125 -14.40 21.24 -10.58
N LYS A 126 -15.20 20.26 -11.04
CA LYS A 126 -16.63 20.48 -11.36
C LYS A 126 -17.47 20.72 -10.11
N ILE A 127 -17.18 20.04 -9.01
CA ILE A 127 -17.87 20.21 -7.72
C ILE A 127 -17.71 21.65 -7.20
N ARG A 128 -16.54 22.28 -7.37
CA ARG A 128 -16.25 23.62 -6.85
C ARG A 128 -17.02 24.76 -7.56
N LYS A 129 -17.67 24.49 -8.71
CA LYS A 129 -18.40 25.49 -9.50
C LYS A 129 -17.61 26.78 -9.75
N ASP A 130 -16.30 26.69 -10.01
CA ASP A 130 -15.58 27.84 -10.56
C ASP A 130 -15.98 28.01 -12.03
N THR A 131 -17.13 28.66 -12.21
CA THR A 131 -17.84 28.82 -13.49
C THR A 131 -17.09 29.66 -14.53
N THR A 132 -15.91 30.17 -14.18
CA THR A 132 -15.11 31.05 -15.03
C THR A 132 -14.07 30.32 -15.88
N ILE A 133 -13.74 29.07 -15.53
CA ILE A 133 -12.73 28.27 -16.23
C ILE A 133 -13.45 27.00 -16.73
N LYS A 134 -13.21 26.57 -17.98
CA LYS A 134 -13.66 25.24 -18.43
C LYS A 134 -12.74 24.21 -17.77
N ALA A 135 -13.32 23.18 -17.14
CA ALA A 135 -12.55 22.03 -16.68
C ALA A 135 -11.67 21.56 -17.84
N PRO A 136 -10.34 21.47 -17.68
CA PRO A 136 -9.52 20.91 -18.74
C PRO A 136 -9.94 19.46 -18.90
N VAL A 137 -10.59 19.14 -20.02
CA VAL A 137 -10.84 17.76 -20.41
C VAL A 137 -9.49 17.20 -20.76
N LEU A 138 -8.99 16.28 -19.93
CA LEU A 138 -7.70 15.66 -20.19
C LEU A 138 -7.81 14.82 -21.47
N ASN A 139 -6.77 14.89 -22.31
CA ASN A 139 -6.65 13.93 -23.39
C ASN A 139 -6.38 12.52 -22.80
N HIS A 140 -6.44 11.49 -23.64
CA HIS A 140 -6.30 10.11 -23.19
C HIS A 140 -4.97 9.85 -22.45
N GLU A 141 -3.86 10.42 -22.91
CA GLU A 141 -2.53 10.23 -22.33
C GLU A 141 -2.39 10.99 -20.99
N ASP A 142 -2.80 12.25 -20.96
CA ASP A 142 -2.79 13.08 -19.75
C ASP A 142 -3.71 12.49 -18.67
N LYS A 143 -4.85 11.90 -19.08
CA LYS A 143 -5.76 11.18 -18.19
C LYS A 143 -5.05 9.99 -17.55
N ILE A 144 -4.40 9.14 -18.33
CA ILE A 144 -3.65 7.98 -17.81
C ILE A 144 -2.58 8.42 -16.82
N ILE A 145 -1.77 9.42 -17.16
CA ILE A 145 -0.70 9.92 -16.28
C ILE A 145 -1.30 10.45 -14.97
N THR A 146 -2.34 11.27 -15.06
CA THR A 146 -2.99 11.88 -13.89
C THR A 146 -3.60 10.81 -12.98
N GLN A 147 -4.32 9.83 -13.54
CA GLN A 147 -4.91 8.73 -12.77
C GLN A 147 -3.85 7.95 -12.01
N ASN A 148 -2.73 7.62 -12.67
CA ASN A 148 -1.63 6.91 -12.04
C ASN A 148 -1.02 7.67 -10.87
N ILE A 149 -0.85 8.99 -11.02
CA ILE A 149 -0.36 9.86 -9.95
C ILE A 149 -1.37 9.93 -8.79
N GLU A 150 -2.67 10.08 -9.10
CA GLU A 150 -3.74 10.10 -8.10
C GLU A 150 -3.77 8.79 -7.29
N HIS A 151 -3.69 7.65 -7.96
CA HIS A 151 -3.64 6.33 -7.33
C HIS A 151 -2.43 6.16 -6.41
N ALA A 152 -1.23 6.49 -6.88
CA ALA A 152 -0.04 6.42 -6.04
C ALA A 152 -0.13 7.34 -4.83
N LEU A 153 -0.57 8.58 -5.03
CA LEU A 153 -0.68 9.54 -3.95
C LEU A 153 -1.67 9.08 -2.88
N LEU A 154 -2.85 8.61 -3.30
CA LEU A 154 -3.85 8.06 -2.40
C LEU A 154 -3.33 6.82 -1.66
N SER A 155 -2.58 5.93 -2.34
CA SER A 155 -2.00 4.76 -1.69
C SER A 155 -1.07 5.12 -0.53
N VAL A 156 -0.24 6.15 -0.70
CA VAL A 156 0.75 6.59 0.29
C VAL A 156 0.07 7.39 1.41
N VAL A 157 -0.86 8.30 1.07
CA VAL A 157 -1.62 9.07 2.07
C VAL A 157 -2.44 8.14 2.97
N VAL A 158 -3.08 7.12 2.39
CA VAL A 158 -3.84 6.09 3.14
C VAL A 158 -2.93 5.25 4.02
N LEU A 159 -1.75 4.86 3.51
CA LEU A 159 -0.77 4.09 4.29
C LEU A 159 -0.26 4.89 5.50
N ALA A 160 0.03 6.18 5.29
CA ALA A 160 0.60 7.06 6.31
C ALA A 160 -0.42 7.54 7.35
N SER A 161 -1.66 7.82 6.94
CA SER A 161 -2.73 8.27 7.83
C SER A 161 -3.21 7.20 8.80
N ARG A 162 -3.00 5.91 8.50
CA ARG A 162 -3.46 4.74 9.30
C ARG A 162 -5.00 4.61 9.43
N ASP A 163 -5.76 5.58 8.96
CA ASP A 163 -7.22 5.65 9.18
C ASP A 163 -8.01 4.79 8.17
N LEU A 164 -7.74 4.91 6.86
CA LEU A 164 -8.41 4.09 5.83
C LEU A 164 -7.86 2.65 5.78
N GLY A 165 -6.66 2.41 6.33
CA GLY A 165 -6.09 1.08 6.52
C GLY A 165 -5.38 0.46 5.31
N LYS A 166 -4.66 -0.65 5.55
CA LYS A 166 -3.73 -1.26 4.58
C LYS A 166 -4.41 -1.89 3.35
N GLU A 167 -5.70 -2.20 3.39
CA GLU A 167 -6.44 -2.78 2.26
C GLU A 167 -6.71 -1.74 1.17
N ILE A 168 -7.14 -0.54 1.56
CA ILE A 168 -7.37 0.57 0.63
C ILE A 168 -6.05 1.05 0.02
N SER A 169 -4.98 1.13 0.82
CA SER A 169 -3.65 1.42 0.29
C SER A 169 -3.22 0.39 -0.77
N LEU A 170 -3.45 -0.91 -0.52
CA LEU A 170 -3.14 -1.98 -1.48
C LEU A 170 -3.97 -1.85 -2.75
N TYR A 171 -5.25 -1.54 -2.61
CA TYR A 171 -6.14 -1.28 -3.74
C TYR A 171 -5.62 -0.15 -4.63
N GLU A 172 -5.37 1.02 -4.05
CA GLU A 172 -4.86 2.19 -4.79
C GLU A 172 -3.51 1.90 -5.46
N SER A 173 -2.62 1.21 -4.74
CA SER A 173 -1.33 0.80 -5.28
C SER A 173 -1.46 -0.26 -6.40
N SER A 174 -2.47 -1.12 -6.36
CA SER A 174 -2.70 -2.14 -7.39
C SER A 174 -3.16 -1.53 -8.72
N LYS A 175 -3.91 -0.42 -8.64
CA LYS A 175 -4.41 0.37 -9.78
C LYS A 175 -3.35 1.29 -10.41
N THR A 176 -2.21 1.44 -9.74
CA THR A 176 -1.07 2.15 -10.29
C THR A 176 -0.32 1.28 -11.31
N HIS A 177 0.03 1.86 -12.44
CA HIS A 177 0.74 1.30 -13.59
C HIS A 177 2.00 2.16 -13.88
N PRO A 178 3.09 2.00 -13.10
CA PRO A 178 4.30 2.81 -13.24
C PRO A 178 4.93 2.76 -14.64
N GLU A 179 4.70 1.69 -15.40
CA GLU A 179 5.15 1.52 -16.79
C GLU A 179 4.52 2.54 -17.76
N LEU A 180 3.36 3.10 -17.42
CA LEU A 180 2.68 4.14 -18.21
C LEU A 180 3.16 5.55 -17.87
N LEU A 181 4.05 5.69 -16.88
CA LEU A 181 4.61 6.97 -16.49
C LEU A 181 5.94 7.26 -17.19
N PRO A 182 6.23 8.54 -17.47
CA PRO A 182 7.56 8.96 -17.90
C PRO A 182 8.63 8.55 -16.89
N ASP A 183 9.81 8.21 -17.40
CA ASP A 183 10.97 7.94 -16.56
C ASP A 183 11.34 9.20 -15.76
N GLY A 184 11.58 9.01 -14.45
CA GLY A 184 11.84 10.11 -13.54
C GLY A 184 11.64 9.72 -12.08
N GLU A 185 11.88 10.69 -11.19
CA GLU A 185 11.78 10.51 -9.74
C GLU A 185 10.39 10.00 -9.29
N ILE A 186 9.31 10.51 -9.88
CA ILE A 186 7.94 10.10 -9.53
C ILE A 186 7.76 8.60 -9.77
N LYS A 187 8.16 8.11 -10.94
CA LYS A 187 8.09 6.68 -11.28
C LYS A 187 8.93 5.83 -10.32
N ALA A 188 10.15 6.27 -10.01
CA ALA A 188 11.05 5.57 -9.09
C ALA A 188 10.47 5.49 -7.66
N LEU A 189 9.88 6.58 -7.16
CA LEU A 189 9.22 6.60 -5.85
C LEU A 189 7.96 5.70 -5.85
N MET A 190 7.19 5.73 -6.93
CA MET A 190 5.99 4.88 -7.06
C MET A 190 6.32 3.40 -7.09
N GLN A 191 7.36 3.01 -7.83
CA GLN A 191 7.85 1.63 -7.83
C GLN A 191 8.36 1.20 -6.45
N PHE A 192 9.12 2.06 -5.76
CA PHE A 192 9.57 1.78 -4.40
C PHE A 192 8.39 1.60 -3.43
N PHE A 193 7.42 2.51 -3.41
CA PHE A 193 6.28 2.42 -2.50
C PHE A 193 5.36 1.23 -2.79
N ARG A 194 5.14 0.94 -4.07
CA ARG A 194 4.36 -0.22 -4.51
C ARG A 194 5.05 -1.52 -4.09
N GLY A 195 6.37 -1.62 -4.32
CA GLY A 195 7.18 -2.73 -3.83
C GLY A 195 7.09 -2.89 -2.31
N PHE A 196 7.36 -1.81 -1.56
CA PHE A 196 7.24 -1.80 -0.10
C PHE A 196 5.86 -2.29 0.40
N LEU A 197 4.78 -1.88 -0.26
CA LEU A 197 3.44 -2.29 0.12
C LEU A 197 3.17 -3.77 -0.21
N PHE A 198 3.65 -4.26 -1.36
CA PHE A 198 3.59 -5.68 -1.70
C PHE A 198 4.38 -6.55 -0.72
N PHE A 199 5.56 -6.10 -0.29
CA PHE A 199 6.32 -6.74 0.79
C PHE A 199 5.49 -6.83 2.08
N GLU A 200 4.87 -5.73 2.52
CA GLU A 200 3.99 -5.68 3.69
C GLU A 200 2.78 -6.63 3.59
N LYS A 201 2.38 -6.97 2.37
CA LYS A 201 1.26 -7.86 2.03
C LYS A 201 1.71 -9.29 1.70
N LYS A 202 2.99 -9.58 1.88
CA LYS A 202 3.63 -10.88 1.62
C LYS A 202 3.55 -11.33 0.16
N LEU A 203 3.44 -10.36 -0.75
CA LEU A 203 3.47 -10.55 -2.20
C LEU A 203 4.92 -10.35 -2.68
N TYR A 204 5.82 -11.20 -2.19
CA TYR A 204 7.27 -10.99 -2.28
C TYR A 204 7.78 -10.98 -3.73
N TYR A 205 7.19 -11.76 -4.64
CA TYR A 205 7.61 -11.77 -6.05
C TYR A 205 7.12 -10.52 -6.78
N LEU A 206 5.93 -10.00 -6.44
CA LEU A 206 5.47 -8.71 -6.95
C LEU A 206 6.33 -7.56 -6.43
N SER A 207 6.72 -7.60 -5.15
CA SER A 207 7.60 -6.60 -4.56
C SER A 207 9.00 -6.63 -5.20
N GLU A 208 9.59 -7.82 -5.32
CA GLU A 208 10.90 -8.03 -5.93
C GLU A 208 10.94 -7.50 -7.38
N ASP A 209 9.88 -7.73 -8.15
CA ASP A 209 9.75 -7.27 -9.54
C ASP A 209 9.70 -5.74 -9.66
N GLU A 210 8.95 -5.06 -8.77
CA GLU A 210 8.91 -3.58 -8.73
C GLU A 210 10.25 -2.98 -8.33
N ILE A 211 10.85 -3.53 -7.28
CA ILE A 211 12.10 -3.03 -6.72
C ILE A 211 13.26 -3.31 -7.69
N SER A 212 13.26 -4.44 -8.40
CA SER A 212 14.25 -4.76 -9.43
C SER A 212 14.23 -3.77 -10.58
N ARG A 213 13.04 -3.39 -11.09
CA ARG A 213 12.92 -2.34 -12.11
C ARG A 213 13.46 -0.98 -11.62
N ASN A 214 13.18 -0.65 -10.37
CA ASN A 214 13.64 0.61 -9.79
C ASN A 214 15.17 0.63 -9.64
N ILE A 215 15.78 -0.47 -9.20
CA ILE A 215 17.24 -0.63 -9.12
C ILE A 215 17.86 -0.49 -10.51
N GLU A 216 17.29 -1.12 -11.53
CA GLU A 216 17.78 -0.99 -12.91
C GLU A 216 17.72 0.47 -13.39
N TRP A 217 16.62 1.17 -13.12
CA TRP A 217 16.49 2.58 -13.47
C TRP A 217 17.52 3.45 -12.73
N LEU A 218 17.72 3.24 -11.42
CA LEU A 218 18.71 3.98 -10.64
C LEU A 218 20.14 3.75 -11.13
N ASN A 219 20.48 2.52 -11.50
CA ASN A 219 21.78 2.16 -12.07
C ASN A 219 22.03 2.84 -13.42
N ASN A 220 21.00 2.97 -14.24
CA ASN A 220 21.08 3.65 -15.54
C ASN A 220 21.05 5.18 -15.43
N ASN A 221 20.69 5.73 -14.27
CA ASN A 221 20.53 7.17 -14.04
C ASN A 221 21.26 7.64 -12.76
N PRO A 222 22.60 7.49 -12.66
CA PRO A 222 23.35 7.79 -11.43
C PRO A 222 23.37 9.27 -11.03
N ASP A 223 23.14 10.18 -11.99
CA ASP A 223 23.23 11.63 -11.79
C ASP A 223 21.84 12.32 -11.71
N VAL A 224 20.75 11.54 -11.62
CA VAL A 224 19.40 12.09 -11.53
C VAL A 224 19.21 12.85 -10.21
N ASP A 225 18.61 14.04 -10.26
CA ASP A 225 18.24 14.75 -9.04
C ASP A 225 16.94 14.16 -8.48
N LEU A 226 16.92 14.00 -7.15
CA LEU A 226 15.82 13.39 -6.41
C LEU A 226 15.31 14.33 -5.30
N PRO A 227 14.76 15.51 -5.67
CA PRO A 227 14.27 16.50 -4.70
C PRO A 227 13.09 16.01 -3.86
N LEU A 228 12.12 15.32 -4.44
CA LEU A 228 10.94 14.84 -3.72
C LEU A 228 11.31 13.75 -2.71
N LEU A 229 12.20 12.83 -3.07
CA LEU A 229 12.79 11.82 -2.21
C LEU A 229 13.43 12.47 -0.98
N LYS A 230 14.24 13.52 -1.18
CA LYS A 230 14.89 14.24 -0.08
C LYS A 230 13.89 14.83 0.90
N ILE A 231 12.73 15.29 0.42
CA ILE A 231 11.66 15.81 1.28
C ILE A 231 10.98 14.67 2.05
N ILE A 232 10.55 13.61 1.34
CA ILE A 232 9.82 12.48 1.91
C ILE A 232 10.64 11.77 3.00
N PHE A 233 11.92 11.49 2.72
CA PHE A 233 12.81 10.80 3.66
C PHE A 233 13.53 11.73 4.63
N GLN A 234 13.23 13.04 4.59
CA GLN A 234 13.84 14.06 5.44
C GLN A 234 15.36 14.14 5.28
N TRP A 235 15.85 13.87 4.07
CA TRP A 235 17.25 13.92 3.67
C TRP A 235 17.66 15.28 3.10
N GLY A 236 17.04 16.38 3.55
CA GLY A 236 17.29 17.73 3.02
C GLY A 236 18.72 18.24 3.17
N ASN A 237 19.54 17.59 4.00
CA ASN A 237 20.96 17.86 4.18
C ASN A 237 21.88 17.00 3.30
N LEU A 238 21.34 16.00 2.59
CA LEU A 238 22.11 15.16 1.67
C LEU A 238 22.22 15.85 0.31
N ASP A 239 23.41 15.76 -0.29
CA ASP A 239 23.57 16.06 -1.71
C ASP A 239 22.83 15.01 -2.57
N SER A 240 22.60 15.34 -3.84
CA SER A 240 21.82 14.48 -4.74
C SER A 240 22.46 13.11 -4.96
N GLN A 241 23.79 13.01 -4.92
CA GLN A 241 24.50 11.74 -5.07
C GLN A 241 24.28 10.82 -3.86
N LYS A 242 24.29 11.38 -2.65
CA LYS A 242 23.98 10.65 -1.42
C LYS A 242 22.50 10.28 -1.34
N ALA A 243 21.59 11.13 -1.80
CA ALA A 243 20.17 10.81 -1.88
C ALA A 243 19.91 9.65 -2.86
N HIS A 244 20.55 9.68 -4.04
CA HIS A 244 20.53 8.57 -5.00
C HIS A 244 21.04 7.27 -4.38
N THR A 245 22.23 7.33 -3.77
CA THR A 245 22.82 6.18 -3.08
C THR A 245 21.91 5.67 -1.95
N GLY A 246 21.24 6.57 -1.22
CA GLY A 246 20.28 6.21 -0.18
C GLY A 246 19.06 5.47 -0.71
N LEU A 247 18.48 5.91 -1.82
CA LEU A 247 17.36 5.20 -2.46
C LEU A 247 17.81 3.86 -3.05
N HIS A 248 19.00 3.80 -3.65
CA HIS A 248 19.59 2.55 -4.14
C HIS A 248 19.77 1.54 -3.00
N ALA A 249 20.32 1.98 -1.86
CA ALA A 249 20.44 1.19 -0.64
C ALA A 249 19.08 0.66 -0.16
N LEU A 250 18.06 1.51 -0.08
CA LEU A 250 16.71 1.11 0.35
C LEU A 250 16.10 0.05 -0.56
N ASN A 251 16.26 0.20 -1.88
CA ASN A 251 15.75 -0.81 -2.81
C ASN A 251 16.47 -2.15 -2.62
N HIS A 252 17.80 -2.17 -2.52
CA HIS A 252 18.53 -3.41 -2.23
C HIS A 252 18.12 -4.03 -0.89
N LEU A 253 17.95 -3.22 0.16
CA LEU A 253 17.50 -3.70 1.46
C LEU A 253 16.15 -4.43 1.38
N PHE A 254 15.14 -3.82 0.74
CA PHE A 254 13.81 -4.42 0.65
C PHE A 254 13.76 -5.59 -0.32
N ARG A 255 14.47 -5.54 -1.46
CA ARG A 255 14.60 -6.70 -2.35
C ARG A 255 15.30 -7.88 -1.67
N GLY A 256 16.31 -7.59 -0.86
CA GLY A 256 16.98 -8.58 -0.01
C GLY A 256 16.00 -9.21 0.97
N PHE A 257 15.13 -8.41 1.60
CA PHE A 257 14.06 -8.96 2.45
C PHE A 257 13.02 -9.77 1.68
N ASP A 258 12.57 -9.32 0.50
CA ASP A 258 11.65 -10.11 -0.34
C ASP A 258 12.20 -11.51 -0.60
N ARG A 259 13.41 -11.56 -1.15
CA ARG A 259 14.11 -12.80 -1.52
C ARG A 259 14.42 -13.66 -0.31
N LEU A 260 14.74 -13.04 0.83
CA LEU A 260 14.94 -13.76 2.08
C LEU A 260 13.66 -14.49 2.53
N MET A 261 12.50 -13.88 2.32
CA MET A 261 11.18 -14.40 2.72
C MET A 261 10.57 -15.38 1.71
N MET A 262 11.16 -15.48 0.51
CA MET A 262 10.85 -16.52 -0.47
C MET A 262 11.38 -17.89 -0.02
N GLU A 263 10.85 -18.96 -0.65
CA GLU A 263 11.05 -20.33 -0.19
C GLU A 263 12.27 -21.03 -0.81
N ARG A 264 12.78 -20.55 -1.96
CA ARG A 264 13.84 -21.27 -2.69
C ARG A 264 15.22 -20.90 -2.18
N GLU A 265 16.15 -21.85 -2.22
CA GLU A 265 17.54 -21.63 -1.81
C GLU A 265 18.21 -20.52 -2.65
N ILE A 266 17.93 -20.49 -3.96
CA ILE A 266 18.45 -19.45 -4.87
C ILE A 266 17.98 -18.05 -4.48
N ASP A 267 16.79 -17.90 -3.89
CA ASP A 267 16.31 -16.60 -3.42
C ASP A 267 17.11 -16.14 -2.20
N GLU A 268 17.41 -17.05 -1.28
CA GLU A 268 18.27 -16.73 -0.13
C GLU A 268 19.68 -16.33 -0.57
N GLU A 269 20.28 -17.02 -1.55
CA GLU A 269 21.58 -16.62 -2.11
C GLU A 269 21.53 -15.22 -2.73
N ARG A 270 20.48 -14.92 -3.51
CA ARG A 270 20.26 -13.59 -4.10
C ARG A 270 20.03 -12.51 -3.03
N ALA A 271 19.37 -12.85 -1.93
CA ALA A 271 19.17 -11.93 -0.80
C ALA A 271 20.50 -11.50 -0.15
N LEU A 272 21.46 -12.43 -0.03
CA LEU A 272 22.79 -12.09 0.51
C LEU A 272 23.52 -11.07 -0.37
N LEU A 273 23.43 -11.21 -1.70
CA LEU A 273 24.01 -10.24 -2.63
C LEU A 273 23.37 -8.85 -2.50
N ASP A 274 22.06 -8.80 -2.31
CA ASP A 274 21.35 -7.53 -2.06
C ASP A 274 21.78 -6.89 -0.74
N PHE A 275 21.96 -7.68 0.32
CA PHE A 275 22.47 -7.16 1.59
C PHE A 275 23.90 -6.66 1.50
N GLU A 276 24.76 -7.29 0.70
CA GLU A 276 26.11 -6.79 0.43
C GLU A 276 26.09 -5.42 -0.27
N GLU A 277 25.28 -5.24 -1.31
CA GLU A 277 25.14 -3.96 -1.99
C GLU A 277 24.50 -2.88 -1.08
N PHE A 278 23.50 -3.24 -0.27
CA PHE A 278 22.96 -2.34 0.74
C PHE A 278 24.03 -1.85 1.73
N LEU A 279 24.85 -2.75 2.27
CA LEU A 279 25.90 -2.38 3.24
C LEU A 279 26.97 -1.48 2.61
N LYS A 280 27.34 -1.74 1.35
CA LYS A 280 28.28 -0.92 0.58
C LYS A 280 27.74 0.50 0.36
N ASP A 281 26.47 0.64 0.01
CA ASP A 281 25.85 1.96 -0.11
C ASP A 281 25.68 2.67 1.22
N ALA A 282 25.29 1.92 2.26
CA ALA A 282 25.18 2.42 3.62
C ALA A 282 26.51 3.01 4.12
N GLU A 283 27.62 2.29 3.90
CA GLU A 283 28.97 2.78 4.21
C GLU A 283 29.29 4.07 3.44
N LYS A 284 29.00 4.12 2.14
CA LYS A 284 29.26 5.28 1.27
C LYS A 284 28.53 6.54 1.73
N ILE A 285 27.33 6.41 2.31
CA ILE A 285 26.56 7.54 2.85
C ILE A 285 26.77 7.75 4.36
N GLY A 286 27.56 6.92 5.03
CA GLY A 286 27.84 7.00 6.47
C GLY A 286 26.67 6.55 7.35
N LEU A 287 25.81 5.66 6.86
CA LEU A 287 24.73 5.05 7.62
C LEU A 287 25.27 3.93 8.52
N ASP A 288 25.23 4.12 9.83
CA ASP A 288 25.64 3.14 10.84
C ASP A 288 24.61 3.13 11.98
N ASN A 289 23.61 2.23 11.87
CA ASN A 289 22.47 2.17 12.77
C ASN A 289 21.96 0.72 12.93
N GLU A 290 20.84 0.55 13.64
CA GLU A 290 20.27 -0.77 13.91
C GLU A 290 19.96 -1.59 12.65
N ILE A 291 19.58 -0.95 11.54
CA ILE A 291 19.29 -1.67 10.30
C ILE A 291 20.59 -2.23 9.73
N THR A 292 21.64 -1.42 9.65
CA THR A 292 22.94 -1.87 9.12
C THR A 292 23.54 -2.96 10.00
N TRP A 293 23.52 -2.78 11.33
CA TRP A 293 24.02 -3.81 12.24
C TRP A 293 23.23 -5.12 12.16
N SER A 294 21.91 -5.03 11.97
CA SER A 294 21.04 -6.20 11.83
C SER A 294 21.34 -6.99 10.55
N VAL A 295 21.55 -6.28 9.44
CA VAL A 295 21.93 -6.89 8.15
C VAL A 295 23.35 -7.47 8.21
N GLU A 296 24.30 -6.74 8.80
CA GLU A 296 25.66 -7.23 9.05
C GLU A 296 25.64 -8.53 9.87
N THR A 297 24.90 -8.56 10.99
CA THR A 297 24.74 -9.77 11.80
C THR A 297 24.23 -10.92 10.96
N TYR A 298 23.17 -10.73 10.18
CA TYR A 298 22.61 -11.80 9.34
C TYR A 298 23.61 -12.32 8.30
N LEU A 299 24.26 -11.41 7.56
CA LEU A 299 25.24 -11.73 6.53
C LEU A 299 26.44 -12.50 7.13
N TYR A 300 27.00 -12.00 8.24
CA TYR A 300 28.14 -12.63 8.89
C TYR A 300 27.81 -13.99 9.51
N LEU A 301 26.59 -14.17 10.01
CA LEU A 301 26.11 -15.49 10.45
C LEU A 301 26.06 -16.49 9.29
N LYS A 302 25.58 -16.06 8.12
CA LYS A 302 25.50 -16.90 6.92
C LYS A 302 26.86 -17.21 6.31
N GLN A 303 27.81 -16.28 6.43
CA GLN A 303 29.20 -16.46 6.01
C GLN A 303 30.09 -17.17 7.05
N GLU A 304 29.50 -17.66 8.16
CA GLU A 304 30.20 -18.28 9.28
C GLU A 304 31.30 -17.42 9.94
N ASN A 305 31.18 -16.10 9.84
CA ASN A 305 32.09 -15.15 10.46
C ASN A 305 31.61 -14.73 11.85
N ASN A 306 31.77 -15.63 12.82
CA ASN A 306 31.27 -15.44 14.19
C ASN A 306 31.82 -14.17 14.86
N GLU A 307 33.09 -13.81 14.65
CA GLU A 307 33.70 -12.62 15.27
C GLU A 307 33.01 -11.32 14.80
N LYS A 308 32.80 -11.18 13.49
CA LYS A 308 32.09 -10.03 12.94
C LYS A 308 30.61 -10.04 13.33
N ALA A 309 29.96 -11.20 13.33
CA ALA A 309 28.58 -11.32 13.77
C ALA A 309 28.40 -10.88 15.24
N ILE A 310 29.30 -11.30 16.14
CA ILE A 310 29.31 -10.89 17.55
C ILE A 310 29.52 -9.38 17.67
N THR A 311 30.42 -8.80 16.86
CA THR A 311 30.67 -7.35 16.86
C THR A 311 29.40 -6.58 16.51
N SER A 312 28.69 -6.96 15.45
CA SER A 312 27.43 -6.31 15.06
C SER A 312 26.30 -6.54 16.08
N LEU A 313 26.24 -7.73 16.70
CA LEU A 313 25.31 -8.01 17.80
C LEU A 313 25.57 -7.13 19.02
N GLN A 314 26.84 -6.88 19.36
CA GLN A 314 27.21 -5.97 20.45
C GLN A 314 26.77 -4.54 20.16
N LYS A 315 26.89 -4.07 18.90
CA LYS A 315 26.33 -2.78 18.49
C LYS A 315 24.81 -2.75 18.68
N LEU A 316 24.08 -3.75 18.16
CA LEU A 316 22.62 -3.86 18.31
C LEU A 316 22.15 -3.82 19.76
N LYS A 317 22.86 -4.48 20.67
CA LYS A 317 22.55 -4.46 22.11
C LYS A 317 22.51 -3.04 22.70
N THR A 318 23.30 -2.11 22.16
CA THR A 318 23.32 -0.72 22.61
C THR A 318 22.12 0.10 22.15
N SER A 319 21.36 -0.39 21.16
CA SER A 319 20.18 0.30 20.61
C SER A 319 19.17 0.68 21.69
N THR A 320 18.63 1.90 21.59
CA THR A 320 17.50 2.36 22.41
C THR A 320 16.15 1.88 21.90
N LEU A 321 16.09 1.32 20.68
CA LEU A 321 14.87 0.82 20.05
C LEU A 321 14.50 -0.60 20.48
N LEU A 322 15.47 -1.35 21.02
CA LEU A 322 15.26 -2.72 21.49
C LEU A 322 14.81 -2.77 22.95
N SER A 323 13.80 -3.60 23.20
CA SER A 323 13.31 -3.95 24.53
C SER A 323 14.34 -4.76 25.34
N ALA A 324 14.18 -4.79 26.67
CA ALA A 324 15.04 -5.60 27.54
C ALA A 324 15.05 -7.09 27.13
N ARG A 325 13.90 -7.62 26.70
CA ARG A 325 13.77 -8.99 26.23
C ARG A 325 14.57 -9.23 24.94
N GLU A 326 14.49 -8.32 23.96
CA GLU A 326 15.27 -8.42 22.71
C GLU A 326 16.78 -8.37 23.00
N LYS A 327 17.20 -7.52 23.94
CA LYS A 327 18.62 -7.45 24.38
C LYS A 327 19.10 -8.72 25.07
N GLU A 328 18.28 -9.34 25.92
CA GLU A 328 18.60 -10.65 26.53
C GLU A 328 18.73 -11.74 25.47
N THR A 329 17.89 -11.68 24.44
CA THR A 329 17.92 -12.62 23.32
C THR A 329 19.22 -12.43 22.48
N ILE A 330 19.68 -11.19 22.31
CA ILE A 330 21.00 -10.90 21.73
C ILE A 330 22.14 -11.49 22.59
N ASP A 331 22.07 -11.39 23.91
CA ASP A 331 23.08 -11.97 24.81
C ASP A 331 23.17 -13.49 24.67
N GLN A 332 22.03 -14.17 24.59
CA GLN A 332 21.98 -15.61 24.34
C GLN A 332 22.59 -15.97 22.98
N SER A 333 22.38 -15.13 21.95
CA SER A 333 22.99 -15.33 20.63
C SER A 333 24.51 -15.14 20.67
N ILE A 334 25.01 -14.14 21.37
CA ILE A 334 26.46 -13.92 21.54
C ILE A 334 27.09 -15.10 22.29
N GLU A 335 26.48 -15.55 23.39
CA GLU A 335 26.95 -16.72 24.15
C GLU A 335 26.95 -17.99 23.29
N TYR A 336 25.90 -18.19 22.49
CA TYR A 336 25.82 -19.30 21.56
C TYR A 336 26.96 -19.25 20.53
N LEU A 337 27.20 -18.09 19.89
CA LEU A 337 28.24 -17.94 18.85
C LEU A 337 29.65 -18.13 19.38
N ASN A 338 29.92 -17.73 20.62
CA ASN A 338 31.20 -17.99 21.28
C ASN A 338 31.47 -19.49 21.52
N ASN A 339 30.42 -20.29 21.62
CA ASN A 339 30.48 -21.71 21.96
C ASN A 339 30.06 -22.64 20.81
N ARG A 340 29.85 -22.09 19.60
CA ARG A 340 29.25 -22.81 18.47
C ARG A 340 30.24 -23.77 17.79
N GLU A 341 29.78 -24.98 17.52
CA GLU A 341 30.36 -25.88 16.50
C GLU A 341 29.83 -25.47 15.11
N PRO A 342 30.68 -25.44 14.06
CA PRO A 342 30.24 -25.19 12.68
C PRO A 342 29.01 -26.05 12.31
N ASP A 343 28.11 -25.53 11.48
CA ASP A 343 26.89 -26.21 10.98
C ASP A 343 25.66 -26.35 11.91
N LYS A 344 25.71 -25.98 13.21
CA LYS A 344 24.48 -25.96 14.04
C LYS A 344 23.62 -24.72 13.74
N VAL A 345 22.33 -24.94 13.43
CA VAL A 345 21.34 -23.88 13.11
C VAL A 345 21.03 -23.04 14.35
N LEU A 346 21.10 -21.71 14.20
CA LEU A 346 20.54 -20.75 15.15
C LEU A 346 19.01 -20.88 15.14
N ASN A 347 18.48 -21.79 15.95
CA ASN A 347 17.04 -21.88 16.17
C ASN A 347 16.60 -20.71 17.05
N GLY A 348 16.14 -19.62 16.43
CA GLY A 348 15.09 -18.79 17.02
C GLY A 348 15.43 -17.37 17.52
N ILE A 349 16.48 -16.70 17.02
CA ILE A 349 16.77 -15.32 17.49
C ILE A 349 16.94 -14.28 16.37
N TYR A 350 17.39 -14.66 15.16
CA TYR A 350 17.44 -13.78 13.99
C TYR A 350 16.55 -14.32 12.88
N ASP A 351 15.27 -14.40 13.23
CA ASP A 351 14.21 -14.79 12.30
C ASP A 351 14.15 -13.77 11.16
N LYS A 352 14.00 -14.25 9.92
CA LYS A 352 13.89 -13.42 8.69
C LYS A 352 12.83 -12.31 8.86
N TYR A 353 11.84 -12.56 9.72
CA TYR A 353 10.78 -11.64 10.14
C TYR A 353 11.22 -10.50 11.08
N PHE A 354 12.24 -10.69 11.92
CA PHE A 354 12.69 -9.65 12.86
C PHE A 354 13.40 -8.50 12.14
N LEU A 355 14.31 -8.85 11.22
CA LEU A 355 15.11 -7.90 10.43
C LEU A 355 14.20 -6.98 9.62
N SER A 356 13.30 -7.58 8.84
CA SER A 356 12.38 -6.84 7.99
C SER A 356 11.41 -5.98 8.79
N LYS A 357 10.96 -6.45 9.96
CA LYS A 357 10.07 -5.67 10.84
C LYS A 357 10.71 -4.36 11.33
N ILE A 358 12.02 -4.33 11.60
CA ILE A 358 12.71 -3.09 11.99
C ILE A 358 12.72 -2.11 10.81
N ALA A 359 13.12 -2.57 9.63
CA ALA A 359 13.17 -1.74 8.42
C ALA A 359 11.78 -1.21 8.03
N THR A 360 10.75 -2.06 8.02
CA THR A 360 9.37 -1.64 7.79
C THR A 360 8.92 -0.56 8.77
N LYS A 361 9.16 -0.76 10.07
CA LYS A 361 8.76 0.22 11.09
C LYS A 361 9.42 1.57 10.86
N TYR A 362 10.68 1.56 10.45
CA TYR A 362 11.42 2.77 10.13
C TYR A 362 10.81 3.53 8.94
N ILE A 363 10.49 2.82 7.84
CA ILE A 363 9.82 3.43 6.68
C ILE A 363 8.45 4.00 7.07
N ILE A 364 7.63 3.24 7.79
CA ILE A 364 6.30 3.72 8.23
C ILE A 364 6.43 4.95 9.15
N ASP A 365 7.41 4.96 10.05
CA ASP A 365 7.66 6.11 10.93
C ASP A 365 8.05 7.37 10.13
N ILE A 366 8.94 7.23 9.15
CA ILE A 366 9.30 8.33 8.23
C ILE A 366 8.04 8.84 7.51
N LEU A 367 7.27 7.97 6.88
CA LEU A 367 6.09 8.36 6.11
C LEU A 367 5.02 9.02 6.98
N SER A 368 4.88 8.59 8.23
CA SER A 368 3.93 9.18 9.19
C SER A 368 4.31 10.59 9.65
N LYS A 369 5.59 10.98 9.51
CA LYS A 369 6.10 12.31 9.89
C LYS A 369 6.01 13.32 8.75
N VAL A 370 5.74 12.88 7.53
CA VAL A 370 5.57 13.77 6.37
C VAL A 370 4.23 14.48 6.49
N ASP A 371 4.23 15.82 6.44
CA ASP A 371 3.00 16.58 6.23
C ASP A 371 2.60 16.45 4.75
N TRP A 372 1.89 15.37 4.43
CA TRP A 372 1.46 15.04 3.07
C TRP A 372 0.62 16.15 2.45
N LYS A 373 -0.18 16.83 3.27
CA LYS A 373 -1.01 17.94 2.83
C LYS A 373 -0.16 19.14 2.41
N GLN A 374 0.82 19.51 3.23
CA GLN A 374 1.77 20.57 2.89
C GLN A 374 2.65 20.18 1.69
N LEU A 375 3.10 18.93 1.62
CA LEU A 375 3.89 18.42 0.50
C LEU A 375 3.11 18.55 -0.81
N MET A 376 1.89 18.02 -0.88
CA MET A 376 1.02 18.13 -2.05
C MET A 376 0.78 19.58 -2.47
N LYS A 377 0.56 20.49 -1.51
CA LYS A 377 0.45 21.93 -1.79
C LYS A 377 1.73 22.53 -2.38
N SER A 378 2.90 22.10 -1.90
CA SER A 378 4.19 22.60 -2.42
C SER A 378 4.53 22.06 -3.81
N GLN A 379 3.90 20.94 -4.21
CA GLN A 379 3.97 20.37 -5.55
C GLN A 379 2.84 20.86 -6.46
N ASP A 380 2.15 21.93 -6.08
CA ASP A 380 1.03 22.52 -6.83
C ASP A 380 -0.09 21.53 -7.19
N ILE A 381 -0.31 20.50 -6.36
CA ILE A 381 -1.39 19.54 -6.56
C ILE A 381 -2.74 20.24 -6.31
N PRO A 382 -3.61 20.34 -7.32
CA PRO A 382 -4.86 21.05 -7.21
C PRO A 382 -5.82 20.38 -6.21
N TYR A 383 -6.68 21.19 -5.59
CA TYR A 383 -7.73 20.71 -4.67
C TYR A 383 -7.24 19.88 -3.48
N THR A 384 -5.98 20.05 -3.07
CA THR A 384 -5.38 19.32 -1.95
C THR A 384 -6.22 19.46 -0.66
N ASP A 385 -6.76 20.64 -0.35
CA ASP A 385 -7.59 20.82 0.84
C ASP A 385 -8.86 19.97 0.79
N GLU A 386 -9.50 19.92 -0.37
CA GLU A 386 -10.72 19.16 -0.64
C GLU A 386 -10.46 17.65 -0.66
N ILE A 387 -9.35 17.19 -1.23
CA ILE A 387 -8.95 15.77 -1.19
C ILE A 387 -8.86 15.28 0.25
N PHE A 388 -8.14 16.00 1.11
CA PHE A 388 -8.03 15.62 2.52
C PHE A 388 -9.37 15.70 3.26
N LYS A 389 -10.18 16.73 2.99
CA LYS A 389 -11.54 16.83 3.56
C LYS A 389 -12.40 15.61 3.18
N ILE A 390 -12.34 15.19 1.93
CA ILE A 390 -13.07 14.01 1.45
C ILE A 390 -12.54 12.74 2.10
N ILE A 391 -11.22 12.56 2.20
CA ILE A 391 -10.61 11.42 2.89
C ILE A 391 -11.09 11.36 4.33
N ASP A 392 -11.10 12.48 5.07
CA ASP A 392 -11.57 12.55 6.45
C ASP A 392 -13.06 12.21 6.59
N THR A 393 -13.92 12.79 5.75
CA THR A 393 -15.36 12.48 5.73
C THR A 393 -15.61 11.01 5.37
N PHE A 394 -14.82 10.48 4.46
CA PHE A 394 -14.96 9.11 3.99
C PHE A 394 -14.45 8.07 4.98
N ASN A 395 -13.39 8.39 5.73
CA ASN A 395 -12.95 7.64 6.90
C ASN A 395 -14.08 7.44 7.91
N ASN A 396 -14.70 8.55 8.32
CA ASN A 396 -15.84 8.52 9.24
C ASN A 396 -16.99 7.68 8.68
N PHE A 397 -17.22 7.74 7.36
CA PHE A 397 -18.22 6.88 6.71
C PHE A 397 -17.89 5.40 6.83
N ILE A 398 -16.68 4.96 6.47
CA ILE A 398 -16.29 3.55 6.56
C ILE A 398 -16.34 3.04 8.00
N GLU A 399 -15.91 3.83 8.97
CA GLU A 399 -15.93 3.41 10.39
C GLU A 399 -17.35 3.27 10.94
N ASN A 400 -18.27 4.13 10.50
CA ASN A 400 -19.64 4.16 11.03
C ASN A 400 -20.64 3.35 10.21
N ILE A 401 -20.29 2.91 8.99
CA ILE A 401 -21.23 2.18 8.13
C ILE A 401 -21.74 0.91 8.81
N ASP A 402 -20.88 0.18 9.51
CA ASP A 402 -21.25 -1.06 10.22
C ASP A 402 -22.15 -0.80 11.43
N LYS A 403 -21.97 0.33 12.11
CA LYS A 403 -22.79 0.73 13.27
C LYS A 403 -24.26 0.95 12.88
N TYR A 404 -24.51 1.36 11.65
CA TYR A 404 -25.85 1.71 11.16
C TYR A 404 -26.35 0.82 10.00
N SER A 405 -25.67 -0.29 9.73
CA SER A 405 -25.96 -1.20 8.60
C SER A 405 -27.06 -2.23 8.85
N SER A 406 -27.50 -2.42 10.09
CA SER A 406 -28.50 -3.42 10.46
C SER A 406 -29.43 -2.94 11.57
N MET A 407 -30.64 -3.53 11.65
CA MET A 407 -31.58 -3.23 12.74
C MET A 407 -31.02 -3.62 14.11
N GLU A 408 -30.25 -4.71 14.19
CA GLU A 408 -29.59 -5.15 15.43
C GLU A 408 -28.54 -4.12 15.88
N ASN A 409 -27.70 -3.64 14.98
CA ASN A 409 -26.67 -2.64 15.28
C ASN A 409 -27.31 -1.28 15.62
N LEU A 410 -28.38 -0.92 14.93
CA LEU A 410 -29.17 0.28 15.20
C LEU A 410 -29.83 0.23 16.59
N GLU A 411 -30.33 -0.94 17.01
CA GLU A 411 -30.86 -1.18 18.36
C GLU A 411 -29.78 -1.16 19.44
N ASN A 412 -28.55 -1.55 19.12
CA ASN A 412 -27.42 -1.38 20.04
C ASN A 412 -26.95 0.08 20.14
N ALA A 413 -27.17 0.90 19.10
CA ALA A 413 -26.87 2.34 19.07
C ALA A 413 -27.99 3.23 19.66
N THR A 414 -29.01 2.64 20.29
CA THR A 414 -30.26 3.32 20.69
C THR A 414 -30.07 4.51 21.64
N ASP A 415 -29.03 4.52 22.47
CA ASP A 415 -28.80 5.61 23.42
C ASP A 415 -28.38 6.93 22.74
N GLU A 416 -27.63 6.87 21.63
CA GLU A 416 -27.29 8.05 20.82
C GLU A 416 -28.48 8.58 20.01
N ILE A 417 -29.35 7.67 19.56
CA ILE A 417 -30.46 8.00 18.66
C ILE A 417 -31.68 8.54 19.44
N LYS A 418 -31.88 8.09 20.68
CA LYS A 418 -32.93 8.62 21.57
C LYS A 418 -32.71 10.10 21.90
N ASP A 419 -31.46 10.54 22.02
CA ASP A 419 -31.12 11.96 22.25
C ASP A 419 -31.42 12.86 21.03
N GLN A 420 -31.51 12.30 19.81
CA GLN A 420 -31.80 13.06 18.57
C GLN A 420 -33.29 13.07 18.13
N SER A 421 -34.21 12.51 18.93
CA SER A 421 -35.68 12.43 18.77
C SER A 421 -36.26 11.14 18.16
N SER A 422 -37.44 10.74 18.67
CA SER A 422 -38.20 9.54 18.25
C SER A 422 -38.59 9.53 16.77
N LYS A 423 -38.77 10.70 16.15
CA LYS A 423 -39.10 10.80 14.71
C LYS A 423 -37.94 10.36 13.81
N LEU A 424 -36.69 10.59 14.22
CA LEU A 424 -35.52 10.13 13.47
C LEU A 424 -35.40 8.61 13.57
N TRP A 425 -35.69 8.03 14.74
CA TRP A 425 -35.72 6.59 14.94
C TRP A 425 -36.72 5.86 14.03
N ASP A 426 -37.95 6.37 13.95
CA ASP A 426 -38.97 5.78 13.08
C ASP A 426 -38.59 5.89 11.60
N ARG A 427 -37.97 7.02 11.20
CA ARG A 427 -37.45 7.21 9.83
C ARG A 427 -36.30 6.26 9.52
N ALA A 428 -35.35 6.08 10.44
CA ALA A 428 -34.24 5.14 10.33
C ALA A 428 -34.74 3.70 10.12
N LYS A 429 -35.72 3.28 10.94
CA LYS A 429 -36.37 1.97 10.80
C LYS A 429 -37.10 1.80 9.48
N GLY A 430 -37.81 2.83 9.00
CA GLY A 430 -38.47 2.81 7.70
C GLY A 430 -37.50 2.55 6.55
N LEU A 431 -36.36 3.26 6.54
CA LEU A 431 -35.33 3.14 5.51
C LEU A 431 -34.66 1.75 5.46
N LEU A 432 -34.54 1.07 6.61
CA LEU A 432 -34.01 -0.30 6.67
C LEU A 432 -35.05 -1.37 6.30
N LYS A 433 -36.35 -1.12 6.53
CA LYS A 433 -37.45 -2.08 6.31
C LYS A 433 -37.99 -2.14 4.89
N GLU A 434 -37.82 -1.08 4.07
CA GLU A 434 -38.19 -1.10 2.64
C GLU A 434 -37.50 -2.22 1.82
N LYS A 435 -36.57 -2.96 2.44
CA LYS A 435 -35.80 -4.05 1.84
C LYS A 435 -36.50 -5.41 1.86
N ASP A 436 -37.29 -5.76 2.87
CA ASP A 436 -37.87 -7.14 2.96
C ASP A 436 -38.93 -7.41 1.88
N THR A 437 -39.34 -6.38 1.15
CA THR A 437 -40.38 -6.45 0.12
C THR A 437 -39.84 -6.55 -1.31
N ILE A 438 -38.52 -6.39 -1.52
CA ILE A 438 -37.93 -6.39 -2.88
C ILE A 438 -37.25 -7.75 -3.20
N THR A 439 -36.96 -8.59 -2.20
CA THR A 439 -36.34 -9.91 -2.39
C THR A 439 -37.30 -11.11 -2.29
N THR A 440 -38.61 -10.91 -2.50
CA THR A 440 -39.62 -11.99 -2.45
C THR A 440 -40.42 -12.20 -3.73
N GLU A 441 -40.01 -11.61 -4.86
CA GLU A 441 -40.52 -11.97 -6.18
C GLU A 441 -39.35 -12.27 -7.15
N GLU A 442 -38.79 -13.48 -7.02
CA GLU A 442 -38.30 -14.30 -8.15
C GLU A 442 -38.28 -15.79 -7.75
#